data_AF-A0A1U6I6G7-F1
#
_entry.id   AF-A0A1U6I6G7-F1
#
_cell.length_a   1.000
_cell.length_b   1.000
_cell.length_c   1.000
_cell.angle_alpha   90.00
_cell.angle_beta   90.00
_cell.angle_gamma   90.00
#
_symmetry.space_group_name_H-M   'P 1'
#
loop_
_entity.id
_entity.type
_entity.pdbx_description
1 polymer ?
#
loop_
_entity_poly.entity_id
_entity_poly.type
_entity_poly.pdbx_seq_one_letter_code
_entity_poly.pdbx_strand_id
1 'polypeptide(L)'
;MSDPFNLLTEDWLKANGFKWHQFDRQPSKQWLLWIGSAMGDKMTSYEDLGIEVAPGHDGKWFCWLRSDSAGRYHRFIHIRHIESVDDLTGMIAGLIGRPFDPWNALYGHLYTPEQAQRLRSEDERLDMRLRRANPHWYASEKDHTRGGPLIDHVNAHIKASEKPA
;
A
#
# COMPACT_ATOMS: atom_id res chain seq x y z
N MET A 1 -3.74 3.75 -29.58
CA MET A 1 -4.79 4.46 -28.83
C MET A 1 -5.06 3.64 -27.60
N SER A 2 -4.67 4.15 -26.43
CA SER A 2 -5.00 3.54 -25.14
C SER A 2 -6.51 3.58 -24.95
N ASP A 3 -7.07 2.47 -24.49
CA ASP A 3 -8.49 2.37 -24.13
C ASP A 3 -8.78 3.40 -23.02
N PRO A 4 -9.74 4.34 -23.20
CA PRO A 4 -10.07 5.34 -22.19
C PRO A 4 -10.54 4.73 -20.87
N PHE A 5 -10.93 3.45 -20.85
CA PHE A 5 -11.28 2.72 -19.63
C PHE A 5 -10.08 2.20 -18.84
N ASN A 6 -8.86 2.36 -19.34
CA ASN A 6 -7.64 1.80 -18.73
C ASN A 6 -6.76 2.83 -18.00
N LEU A 7 -7.30 4.01 -17.71
CA LEU A 7 -6.60 5.06 -16.96
C LEU A 7 -6.48 4.70 -15.48
N LEU A 8 -5.33 5.02 -14.90
CA LEU A 8 -5.11 4.83 -13.47
C LEU A 8 -5.83 5.92 -12.65
N THR A 9 -6.61 5.50 -11.65
CA THR A 9 -7.39 6.37 -10.76
C THR A 9 -7.25 5.99 -9.29
N GLU A 10 -7.55 6.91 -8.37
CA GLU A 10 -7.62 6.60 -6.93
C GLU A 10 -8.62 5.49 -6.62
N ASP A 11 -9.78 5.49 -7.31
CA ASP A 11 -10.80 4.47 -7.11
C ASP A 11 -10.32 3.08 -7.55
N TRP A 12 -9.56 3.00 -8.65
CA TRP A 12 -8.93 1.75 -9.06
C TRP A 12 -7.92 1.28 -8.02
N LEU A 13 -7.03 2.16 -7.55
CA LEU A 13 -6.02 1.83 -6.53
C LEU A 13 -6.68 1.30 -5.25
N LYS A 14 -7.69 2.01 -4.76
CA LYS A 14 -8.50 1.61 -3.60
C LYS A 14 -9.14 0.24 -3.78
N ALA A 15 -9.76 -0.02 -4.94
CA ALA A 15 -10.43 -1.28 -5.23
C ALA A 15 -9.44 -2.46 -5.35
N ASN A 16 -8.18 -2.18 -5.72
CA ASN A 16 -7.14 -3.18 -5.98
C ASN A 16 -6.12 -3.29 -4.83
N GLY A 17 -6.53 -2.89 -3.61
CA GLY A 17 -5.82 -3.20 -2.37
C GLY A 17 -4.74 -2.20 -1.97
N PHE A 18 -4.50 -1.13 -2.73
CA PHE A 18 -3.59 -0.07 -2.31
C PHE A 18 -4.16 0.68 -1.10
N LYS A 19 -3.26 1.16 -0.26
CA LYS A 19 -3.57 2.00 0.89
C LYS A 19 -2.91 3.35 0.76
N TRP A 20 -3.64 4.41 1.05
CA TRP A 20 -3.09 5.76 0.96
C TRP A 20 -2.45 6.20 2.27
N HIS A 21 -1.37 6.95 2.15
CA HIS A 21 -0.74 7.74 3.19
C HIS A 21 -0.58 9.18 2.69
N GLN A 22 -0.54 10.14 3.61
CA GLN A 22 -0.22 11.52 3.28
C GLN A 22 0.54 12.10 4.45
N PHE A 23 1.82 12.37 4.24
CA PHE A 23 2.67 13.04 5.21
C PHE A 23 2.43 14.55 5.20
N ASP A 24 2.88 15.21 6.26
CA ASP A 24 2.84 16.66 6.35
C ASP A 24 3.63 17.27 5.17
N ARG A 25 3.03 18.29 4.53
CA ARG A 25 3.54 18.97 3.32
C ARG A 25 3.53 18.15 2.02
N GLN A 26 2.98 16.94 2.00
CA GLN A 26 2.71 16.27 0.73
C GLN A 26 1.44 16.83 0.08
N PRO A 27 1.50 17.29 -1.19
CA PRO A 27 0.38 17.95 -1.84
C PRO A 27 -0.75 16.98 -2.20
N SER A 28 -0.48 15.68 -2.22
CA SER A 28 -1.40 14.63 -2.63
C SER A 28 -1.18 13.32 -1.85
N LYS A 29 -2.19 12.46 -1.91
CA LYS A 29 -2.12 11.09 -1.35
C LYS A 29 -1.07 10.27 -2.09
N GLN A 30 -0.30 9.51 -1.31
CA GLN A 30 0.62 8.50 -1.79
C GLN A 30 -0.03 7.13 -1.59
N TRP A 31 -0.29 6.41 -2.67
CA TRP A 31 -0.94 5.11 -2.67
C TRP A 31 0.10 4.01 -2.71
N LEU A 32 0.11 3.15 -1.71
CA LEU A 32 1.11 2.13 -1.51
C LEU A 32 0.50 0.73 -1.52
N LEU A 33 1.16 -0.17 -2.22
CA LEU A 33 0.95 -1.60 -2.12
C LEU A 33 2.27 -2.28 -1.79
N TRP A 34 2.36 -2.93 -0.64
CA TRP A 34 3.51 -3.75 -0.28
C TRP A 34 3.52 -5.03 -1.11
N ILE A 35 4.64 -5.38 -1.73
CA ILE A 35 4.78 -6.55 -2.59
C ILE A 35 5.78 -7.57 -2.06
N GLY A 36 6.49 -7.28 -0.96
CA GLY A 36 7.51 -8.16 -0.38
C GLY A 36 7.02 -9.60 -0.17
N SER A 37 5.84 -9.78 0.47
CA SER A 37 5.25 -11.10 0.69
C SER A 37 5.00 -11.87 -0.61
N ALA A 38 4.61 -11.17 -1.67
CA ALA A 38 4.38 -11.77 -2.98
C ALA A 38 5.68 -12.23 -3.67
N MET A 39 6.84 -11.71 -3.29
CA MET A 39 8.13 -12.09 -3.89
C MET A 39 8.66 -13.43 -3.38
N GLY A 40 8.13 -13.95 -2.25
CA GLY A 40 8.56 -15.22 -1.67
C GLY A 40 10.07 -15.21 -1.38
N ASP A 41 10.75 -16.30 -1.75
CA ASP A 41 12.19 -16.51 -1.47
C ASP A 41 13.12 -15.66 -2.36
N LYS A 42 12.58 -14.82 -3.25
CA LYS A 42 13.37 -13.94 -4.12
C LYS A 42 14.01 -12.77 -3.36
N MET A 43 13.58 -12.52 -2.14
CA MET A 43 14.11 -11.49 -1.26
C MET A 43 15.07 -12.11 -0.24
N THR A 44 16.32 -11.65 -0.24
CA THR A 44 17.31 -11.98 0.80
C THR A 44 17.33 -10.95 1.93
N SER A 45 16.53 -9.88 1.81
CA SER A 45 16.47 -8.76 2.73
C SER A 45 15.26 -8.87 3.64
N TYR A 46 15.41 -8.40 4.88
CA TYR A 46 14.32 -8.27 5.86
C TYR A 46 13.48 -6.99 5.65
N GLU A 47 13.79 -6.23 4.60
CA GLU A 47 13.05 -5.02 4.24
C GLU A 47 11.75 -5.35 3.51
N ASP A 48 10.68 -4.64 3.86
CA ASP A 48 9.42 -4.68 3.13
C ASP A 48 9.57 -3.86 1.85
N LEU A 49 9.33 -4.49 0.70
CA LEU A 49 9.33 -3.82 -0.60
C LEU A 49 7.91 -3.47 -1.02
N GLY A 50 7.67 -2.27 -1.54
CA GLY A 50 6.37 -1.80 -1.99
C GLY A 50 6.44 -0.91 -3.23
N ILE A 51 5.29 -0.77 -3.88
CA ILE A 51 5.08 0.14 -5.01
C ILE A 51 4.22 1.30 -4.52
N GLU A 52 4.77 2.49 -4.58
CA GLU A 52 4.09 3.73 -4.23
C GLU A 52 3.79 4.52 -5.49
N VAL A 53 2.58 5.06 -5.59
CA VAL A 53 2.15 5.92 -6.69
C VAL A 53 1.41 7.16 -6.18
N ALA A 54 1.60 8.28 -6.85
CA ALA A 54 0.90 9.51 -6.52
C ALA A 54 0.60 10.34 -7.76
N PRO A 55 -0.51 11.11 -7.74
CA PRO A 55 -0.86 11.93 -8.89
C PRO A 55 0.17 13.04 -9.06
N GLY A 56 0.66 13.19 -10.29
CA GLY A 56 1.51 14.27 -10.72
C GLY A 56 0.72 15.44 -11.29
N HIS A 57 1.39 16.57 -11.48
CA HIS A 57 0.78 17.79 -12.01
C HIS A 57 0.55 17.75 -13.53
N ASP A 58 1.18 16.81 -14.24
CA ASP A 58 1.11 16.61 -15.69
C ASP A 58 0.01 15.64 -16.12
N GLY A 59 -0.86 15.22 -15.20
CA GLY A 59 -1.89 14.21 -15.44
C GLY A 59 -1.37 12.77 -15.46
N LYS A 60 -0.07 12.57 -15.22
CA LYS A 60 0.55 11.26 -15.03
C LYS A 60 0.67 10.96 -13.54
N TRP A 61 0.94 9.71 -13.23
CA TRP A 61 1.25 9.27 -11.88
C TRP A 61 2.74 9.06 -11.74
N PHE A 62 3.31 9.63 -10.69
CA PHE A 62 4.65 9.23 -10.27
C PHE A 62 4.60 7.82 -9.72
N CYS A 63 5.65 7.04 -9.98
CA CYS A 63 5.77 5.68 -9.48
C CYS A 63 7.15 5.45 -8.87
N TRP A 64 7.14 4.98 -7.63
CA TRP A 64 8.34 4.70 -6.85
C TRP A 64 8.36 3.25 -6.38
N LEU A 65 9.58 2.71 -6.35
CA LEU A 65 9.90 1.57 -5.52
C LEU A 65 10.21 2.09 -4.12
N ARG A 66 9.49 1.58 -3.12
CA ARG A 66 9.71 1.89 -1.71
C ARG A 66 10.26 0.66 -1.01
N SER A 67 11.28 0.84 -0.18
CA SER A 67 11.77 -0.18 0.75
C SER A 67 11.72 0.37 2.16
N ASP A 68 11.14 -0.40 3.08
CA ASP A 68 11.06 -0.09 4.51
C ASP A 68 11.74 -1.18 5.34
N SER A 69 12.76 -0.81 6.10
CA SER A 69 13.30 -1.67 7.16
C SER A 69 12.50 -1.45 8.44
N ALA A 70 11.65 -2.40 8.83
CA ALA A 70 10.85 -2.37 10.06
C ALA A 70 10.05 -1.07 10.24
N GLY A 71 9.58 -0.49 9.14
CA GLY A 71 8.82 0.77 9.13
C GLY A 71 9.60 2.02 9.57
N ARG A 72 10.94 1.98 9.63
CA ARG A 72 11.79 3.07 10.15
C ARG A 72 12.65 3.76 9.10
N TYR A 73 13.06 3.05 8.06
CA TYR A 73 13.98 3.56 7.05
C TYR A 73 13.32 3.48 5.69
N HIS A 74 12.69 4.59 5.30
CA HIS A 74 12.02 4.71 4.01
C HIS A 74 13.07 5.04 2.94
N ARG A 75 13.29 4.11 2.00
CA ARG A 75 14.13 4.33 0.81
C ARG A 75 13.24 4.33 -0.42
N PHE A 76 13.43 5.35 -1.26
CA PHE A 76 12.64 5.54 -2.47
C PHE A 76 13.54 5.56 -3.69
N ILE A 77 13.15 4.82 -4.73
CA ILE A 77 13.71 4.93 -6.07
C ILE A 77 12.56 5.30 -6.99
N HIS A 78 12.61 6.48 -7.57
CA HIS A 78 11.67 6.85 -8.63
C HIS A 78 11.95 5.98 -9.86
N ILE A 79 10.93 5.27 -10.32
CA ILE A 79 11.05 4.35 -11.45
C ILE A 79 10.72 5.12 -12.74
N ARG A 80 9.50 5.64 -12.84
CA ARG A 80 8.98 6.35 -14.02
C ARG A 80 7.65 7.03 -13.71
N HIS A 81 7.16 7.83 -14.66
CA HIS A 81 5.77 8.23 -14.69
C HIS A 81 4.94 7.15 -15.41
N ILE A 82 3.72 6.92 -14.95
CA ILE A 82 2.76 5.95 -15.50
C ILE A 82 1.41 6.63 -15.73
N GLU A 83 0.63 6.12 -16.67
CA GLU A 83 -0.67 6.71 -17.03
C GLU A 83 -1.80 5.68 -16.91
N SER A 84 -1.49 4.42 -17.21
CA SER A 84 -2.48 3.35 -17.31
C SER A 84 -2.37 2.33 -16.18
N VAL A 85 -3.45 1.57 -15.99
CA VAL A 85 -3.45 0.38 -15.13
C VAL A 85 -2.46 -0.67 -15.68
N ASP A 86 -2.32 -0.81 -16.99
CA ASP A 86 -1.36 -1.74 -17.60
C ASP A 86 0.10 -1.40 -17.24
N ASP A 87 0.45 -0.10 -17.22
CA ASP A 87 1.79 0.32 -16.80
C ASP A 87 2.09 -0.15 -15.37
N LEU A 88 1.13 0.06 -14.45
CA LEU A 88 1.28 -0.29 -13.04
C LEU A 88 1.32 -1.81 -12.84
N THR A 89 0.33 -2.51 -13.40
CA THR A 89 0.20 -3.97 -13.24
C THR A 89 1.30 -4.73 -13.94
N GLY A 90 1.75 -4.28 -15.12
CA GLY A 90 2.89 -4.84 -15.83
C GLY A 90 4.20 -4.70 -15.05
N MET A 91 4.41 -3.55 -14.41
CA MET A 91 5.56 -3.33 -13.53
C MET A 91 5.51 -4.23 -12.28
N ILE A 92 4.37 -4.29 -11.59
CA ILE A 92 4.17 -5.18 -10.44
C ILE A 92 4.45 -6.62 -10.86
N ALA A 93 3.87 -7.05 -11.98
CA ALA A 93 4.02 -8.40 -12.50
C ALA A 93 5.48 -8.74 -12.83
N GLY A 94 6.21 -7.79 -13.41
CA GLY A 94 7.65 -7.92 -13.68
C GLY A 94 8.48 -8.10 -12.41
N LEU A 95 8.16 -7.38 -11.34
CA LEU A 95 8.87 -7.49 -10.06
C LEU A 95 8.57 -8.79 -9.31
N ILE A 96 7.30 -9.19 -9.22
CA ILE A 96 6.92 -10.41 -8.50
C ILE A 96 7.12 -11.68 -9.35
N GLY A 97 7.28 -11.52 -10.67
CA GLY A 97 7.50 -12.60 -11.65
C GLY A 97 6.24 -13.44 -11.92
N ARG A 98 5.04 -12.87 -11.77
CA ARG A 98 3.75 -13.47 -12.09
C ARG A 98 2.71 -12.37 -12.36
N PRO A 99 1.60 -12.64 -13.05
CA PRO A 99 0.54 -11.65 -13.25
C PRO A 99 0.05 -11.05 -11.93
N PHE A 100 -0.27 -9.74 -11.95
CA PHE A 100 -0.92 -9.10 -10.82
C PHE A 100 -2.35 -9.62 -10.68
N ASP A 101 -2.70 -10.06 -9.47
CA ASP A 101 -4.04 -10.47 -9.12
C ASP A 101 -4.49 -9.70 -7.86
N PRO A 102 -5.42 -8.74 -7.99
CA PRO A 102 -5.87 -7.92 -6.87
C PRO A 102 -6.63 -8.73 -5.83
N TRP A 103 -7.13 -9.93 -6.16
CA TRP A 103 -7.68 -10.84 -5.16
C TRP A 103 -6.63 -11.19 -4.11
N ASN A 104 -5.35 -11.21 -4.44
CA ASN A 104 -4.29 -11.52 -3.47
C ASN A 104 -3.77 -10.29 -2.73
N ALA A 105 -4.36 -9.10 -2.96
CA ALA A 105 -4.04 -7.87 -2.25
C ALA A 105 -4.93 -7.73 -1.01
N LEU A 106 -4.37 -8.04 0.16
CA LEU A 106 -5.05 -7.99 1.45
C LEU A 106 -4.37 -6.98 2.36
N TYR A 107 -5.15 -6.11 2.99
CA TYR A 107 -4.67 -5.18 4.02
C TYR A 107 -3.53 -4.24 3.60
N GLY A 108 -3.40 -3.92 2.30
CA GLY A 108 -2.29 -3.11 1.78
C GLY A 108 -1.04 -3.89 1.38
N HIS A 109 -1.11 -5.22 1.41
CA HIS A 109 -0.03 -6.12 1.00
C HIS A 109 -0.52 -7.08 -0.09
N LEU A 110 0.31 -7.31 -1.09
CA LEU A 110 0.13 -8.33 -2.10
C LEU A 110 0.81 -9.62 -1.63
N TYR A 111 0.09 -10.73 -1.74
CA TYR A 111 0.54 -12.03 -1.31
C TYR A 111 0.67 -13.01 -2.48
N THR A 112 1.26 -14.18 -2.21
CA THR A 112 1.03 -15.37 -3.04
C THR A 112 -0.42 -15.85 -2.88
N PRO A 113 -1.00 -16.55 -3.88
CA PRO A 113 -2.33 -17.12 -3.77
C PRO A 113 -2.51 -17.98 -2.50
N GLU A 114 -1.50 -18.77 -2.15
CA GLU A 114 -1.49 -19.67 -1.00
C GLU A 114 -1.52 -18.89 0.32
N GLN A 115 -0.68 -17.84 0.43
CA GLN A 115 -0.69 -16.96 1.60
C GLN A 115 -2.01 -16.19 1.73
N ALA A 116 -2.55 -15.67 0.62
CA ALA A 116 -3.82 -14.95 0.63
C ALA A 116 -4.98 -15.86 1.05
N GLN A 117 -5.02 -17.09 0.57
CA GLN A 117 -6.03 -18.09 0.98
C GLN A 117 -5.90 -18.43 2.47
N ARG A 118 -4.67 -18.63 2.95
CA ARG A 118 -4.41 -18.89 4.37
C ARG A 118 -4.93 -17.74 5.25
N LEU A 119 -4.60 -16.49 4.92
CA LEU A 119 -5.05 -15.32 5.68
C LEU A 119 -6.58 -15.23 5.76
N ARG A 120 -7.28 -15.51 4.66
CA ARG A 120 -8.75 -15.56 4.67
C ARG A 120 -9.28 -16.67 5.58
N SER A 121 -8.68 -17.85 5.54
CA SER A 121 -9.07 -18.94 6.45
C SER A 121 -8.81 -18.60 7.93
N GLU A 122 -7.77 -17.82 8.20
CA GLU A 122 -7.48 -17.33 9.55
C GLU A 122 -8.53 -16.30 10.00
N ASP A 123 -9.06 -15.48 9.08
CA ASP A 123 -10.13 -14.53 9.36
C ASP A 123 -11.48 -15.20 9.69
N GLU A 124 -11.68 -16.44 9.25
CA GLU A 124 -12.88 -17.24 9.59
C GLU A 124 -12.84 -17.82 11.00
N ARG A 125 -11.67 -17.85 11.64
CA ARG A 125 -11.51 -18.40 13.00
C ARG A 125 -12.34 -17.62 14.01
N LEU A 126 -12.99 -18.33 14.93
CA LEU A 126 -13.90 -17.75 15.92
C LEU A 126 -13.21 -16.70 16.81
N ASP A 127 -11.97 -16.96 17.25
CA ASP A 127 -11.19 -16.05 18.07
C ASP A 127 -10.91 -14.73 17.34
N MET A 128 -10.57 -14.79 16.05
CA MET A 128 -10.36 -13.61 15.21
C MET A 128 -11.66 -12.84 14.99
N ARG A 129 -12.77 -13.52 14.74
CA ARG A 129 -14.10 -12.90 14.60
C ARG A 129 -14.54 -12.17 15.86
N LEU A 130 -14.36 -12.79 17.03
CA LEU A 130 -14.68 -12.19 18.32
C LEU A 130 -13.84 -10.95 18.60
N ARG A 131 -12.53 -11.01 18.31
CA ARG A 131 -11.62 -9.87 18.47
C ARG A 131 -12.03 -8.67 17.59
N ARG A 132 -12.56 -8.94 16.39
CA ARG A 132 -13.00 -7.90 15.42
C ARG A 132 -14.44 -7.43 15.61
N ALA A 133 -15.23 -8.06 16.49
CA ALA A 133 -16.65 -7.76 16.64
C ALA A 133 -16.94 -6.44 17.38
N ASN A 134 -16.01 -5.95 18.21
CA ASN A 134 -16.20 -4.68 18.92
C ASN A 134 -14.92 -3.85 19.09
N PRO A 135 -14.29 -3.41 17.98
CA PRO A 135 -13.09 -2.60 18.01
C PRO A 135 -13.39 -1.14 18.41
N HIS A 136 -12.65 -0.63 19.39
CA HIS A 136 -12.62 0.79 19.72
C HIS A 136 -11.75 1.55 18.72
N TRP A 137 -12.31 1.89 17.56
CA TRP A 137 -11.60 2.66 16.54
C TRP A 137 -11.68 4.17 16.79
N TYR A 138 -10.55 4.85 16.69
CA TYR A 138 -10.49 6.30 16.52
C TYR A 138 -11.03 6.70 15.14
N ALA A 139 -11.46 7.96 14.98
CA ALA A 139 -12.07 8.44 13.73
C ALA A 139 -11.15 8.24 12.50
N SER A 140 -9.83 8.41 12.67
CA SER A 140 -8.84 8.18 11.62
C SER A 140 -8.68 6.72 11.21
N GLU A 141 -9.08 5.78 12.06
CA GLU A 141 -8.97 4.34 11.81
C GLU A 141 -10.25 3.76 11.18
N LYS A 142 -11.29 4.57 11.02
CA LYS A 142 -12.54 4.19 10.32
C LYS A 142 -12.38 4.20 8.81
N ASP A 143 -11.37 4.90 8.28
CA ASP A 143 -11.04 4.86 6.86
C ASP A 143 -10.18 3.62 6.56
N HIS A 144 -10.85 2.55 6.12
CA HIS A 144 -10.23 1.29 5.72
C HIS A 144 -9.29 1.40 4.51
N THR A 145 -9.29 2.53 3.79
CA THR A 145 -8.43 2.78 2.63
C THR A 145 -7.12 3.48 3.01
N ARG A 146 -7.07 4.05 4.21
CA ARG A 146 -5.87 4.64 4.76
C ARG A 146 -4.96 3.53 5.29
N GLY A 147 -3.68 3.62 5.00
CA GLY A 147 -2.71 2.69 5.58
C GLY A 147 -2.51 2.97 7.07
N GLY A 148 -1.90 2.01 7.78
CA GLY A 148 -1.61 2.15 9.21
C GLY A 148 -0.72 3.37 9.53
N PRO A 149 -0.66 3.80 10.80
CA PRO A 149 0.24 4.88 11.19
C PRO A 149 1.70 4.49 10.91
N LEU A 150 2.38 5.27 10.05
CA LEU A 150 3.81 5.19 9.81
C LEU A 150 4.57 5.88 10.97
N ILE A 151 5.85 5.56 11.14
CA ILE A 151 6.65 6.13 12.25
C ILE A 151 6.67 7.66 12.23
N ASP A 152 6.65 8.27 11.04
CA ASP A 152 6.60 9.71 10.89
C ASP A 152 5.27 10.32 11.33
N HIS A 153 4.15 9.57 11.22
CA HIS A 153 2.88 9.99 11.81
C HIS A 153 2.94 10.00 13.33
N VAL A 154 3.62 9.00 13.92
CA VAL A 154 3.84 8.91 15.37
C VAL A 154 4.76 10.05 15.84
N ASN A 155 5.86 10.30 15.13
CA ASN A 155 6.80 11.39 15.43
C ASN A 155 6.14 12.78 15.30
N ALA A 156 5.31 12.99 14.27
CA ALA A 156 4.55 14.22 14.11
C ALA A 156 3.53 14.42 15.24
N HIS A 157 2.86 13.35 15.67
CA HIS A 157 1.93 13.40 16.81
C HIS A 157 2.66 13.73 18.11
N ILE A 158 3.79 13.07 18.40
CA ILE A 158 4.64 13.36 19.58
C ILE A 158 5.06 14.84 19.59
N LYS A 159 5.58 15.36 18.47
CA LYS A 159 5.98 16.77 18.35
C LYS A 159 4.80 17.75 18.51
N ALA A 160 3.61 17.37 18.07
CA ALA A 160 2.41 18.18 18.23
C ALA A 160 1.91 18.20 19.69
N SER A 161 2.03 17.07 20.40
CA SER A 161 1.70 16.98 21.83
C SER A 161 2.71 17.65 22.76
N GLU A 162 3.94 17.90 22.27
CA GLU A 162 5.00 18.57 23.02
C GLU A 162 4.97 20.10 22.89
N LYS A 163 4.17 20.67 21.98
CA LYS A 163 3.97 22.13 21.93
C LYS A 163 2.97 22.54 23.02
N PRO A 164 3.37 23.38 24.01
CA PRO A 164 2.41 23.93 24.95
C PRO A 164 1.44 24.85 24.20
N ALA A 165 0.19 24.85 24.67
CA ALA A 165 -0.91 25.68 24.17
C ALA A 165 -0.59 27.18 24.21
#